data_AF-A0A645IKF6-F1
#
_entry.id   AF-A0A645IKF6-F1
#
_cell.length_a   1.000
_cell.length_b   1.000
_cell.length_c   1.000
_cell.angle_alpha   90.00
_cell.angle_beta   90.00
_cell.angle_gamma   90.00
#
_symmetry.space_group_name_H-M   'P 1'
#
loop_
_entity.id
_entity.type
_entity.pdbx_description
1 polymer ?
#
loop_
_entity_poly.entity_id
_entity_poly.type
_entity_poly.pdbx_seq_one_letter_code
_entity_poly.pdbx_strand_id
1 'polypeptide(L)'
;MYQKNKEEFEKELEEASEKSVQNELIHLYDKKIICPVCGENFSVKAVKTSSYRTKGKDSDFFIRYDLVNPYFYDVWLCNSCGYAAMKADFEKIKSFQKDLIKQNISSKWKGRVYSEPFDVSTAIERYKLSLLNYYYMESPASKKQ
;
A
#
# COMPACT_ATOMS: atom_id res chain seq x y z
N MET A 1 32.02 -28.88 12.64
CA MET A 1 31.26 -29.64 11.62
C MET A 1 29.79 -29.31 11.80
N TYR A 2 29.22 -28.46 10.96
CA TYR A 2 27.81 -28.49 10.57
C TYR A 2 27.74 -27.79 9.22
N GLN A 3 27.98 -28.55 8.14
CA GLN A 3 27.57 -28.14 6.82
C GLN A 3 26.08 -28.45 6.75
N LYS A 4 25.23 -27.47 7.08
CA LYS A 4 23.81 -27.53 6.71
C LYS A 4 23.78 -27.63 5.19
N ASN A 5 23.08 -28.61 4.64
CA ASN A 5 22.96 -28.74 3.19
C ASN A 5 22.18 -27.54 2.65
N LYS A 6 22.59 -27.03 1.48
CA LYS A 6 22.02 -25.82 0.86
C LYS A 6 20.49 -25.87 0.74
N GLU A 7 19.96 -27.05 0.39
CA GLU A 7 18.51 -27.32 0.27
C GLU A 7 17.77 -27.28 1.62
N GLU A 8 18.44 -27.63 2.71
CA GLU A 8 17.89 -27.60 4.08
C GLU A 8 17.81 -26.17 4.62
N PHE A 9 18.81 -25.34 4.27
CA PHE A 9 18.82 -23.91 4.60
C PHE A 9 17.81 -23.11 3.78
N GLU A 10 17.65 -23.43 2.49
CA GLU A 10 16.64 -22.82 1.62
C GLU A 10 15.21 -23.13 2.10
N LYS A 11 14.93 -24.38 2.51
CA LYS A 11 13.65 -24.76 3.12
C LYS A 11 13.32 -24.03 4.42
N GLU A 12 14.30 -23.89 5.32
CA GLU A 12 14.08 -23.15 6.57
C GLU A 12 13.80 -21.67 6.33
N LEU A 13 14.42 -21.06 5.31
CA LEU A 13 14.15 -19.68 4.90
C LEU A 13 12.74 -19.53 4.31
N GLU A 14 12.32 -20.47 3.47
CA GLU A 14 10.95 -20.51 2.90
C GLU A 14 9.92 -20.65 4.02
N GLU A 15 10.08 -21.61 4.94
CA GLU A 15 9.16 -21.81 6.06
C GLU A 15 9.10 -20.62 7.03
N ALA A 16 10.23 -19.94 7.26
CA ALA A 16 10.27 -18.72 8.06
C ALA A 16 9.56 -17.56 7.35
N SER A 17 9.73 -17.44 6.03
CA SER A 17 9.05 -16.43 5.22
C SER A 17 7.53 -16.65 5.21
N GLU A 18 7.07 -17.89 5.05
CA GLU A 18 5.64 -18.23 5.03
C GLU A 18 4.97 -17.96 6.38
N LYS A 19 5.65 -18.27 7.50
CA LYS A 19 5.18 -17.93 8.85
C LYS A 19 5.09 -16.42 9.08
N SER A 20 6.06 -15.65 8.56
CA SER A 20 6.02 -14.19 8.66
C SER A 20 4.85 -13.59 7.88
N VAL A 21 4.61 -14.10 6.67
CA VAL A 21 3.52 -13.70 5.78
C VAL A 21 2.15 -13.96 6.44
N GLN A 22 1.94 -15.14 7.01
CA GLN A 22 0.68 -15.48 7.68
C GLN A 22 0.41 -14.58 8.89
N ASN A 23 1.45 -14.24 9.67
CA ASN A 23 1.31 -13.33 10.81
C ASN A 23 0.88 -11.93 10.37
N GLU A 24 1.45 -11.38 9.30
CA GLU A 24 1.08 -10.06 8.80
C GLU A 24 -0.39 -10.00 8.33
N LEU A 25 -0.85 -11.03 7.62
CA LEU A 25 -2.22 -11.09 7.09
C LEU A 25 -3.29 -11.05 8.19
N ILE A 26 -3.02 -11.64 9.37
CA ILE A 26 -3.92 -11.63 10.53
C ILE A 26 -4.15 -10.19 11.03
N HIS A 27 -3.18 -9.30 10.84
CA HIS A 27 -3.24 -7.91 11.26
C HIS A 27 -3.94 -6.97 10.27
N LEU A 28 -4.35 -7.49 9.12
CA LEU A 28 -5.07 -6.77 8.07
C LEU A 28 -6.55 -7.10 8.07
N TYR A 29 -7.34 -6.22 7.48
CA TYR A 29 -8.74 -6.46 7.18
C TYR A 29 -9.12 -5.82 5.84
N ASP A 30 -10.14 -6.37 5.21
CA ASP A 30 -10.72 -5.80 3.99
C ASP A 30 -11.68 -4.67 4.34
N LYS A 31 -11.38 -3.47 3.84
CA LYS A 31 -12.29 -2.33 3.89
C LYS A 31 -12.91 -2.15 2.51
N LYS A 32 -14.25 -2.28 2.42
CA LYS A 32 -15.00 -1.92 1.22
C LYS A 32 -15.05 -0.40 1.09
N ILE A 33 -14.64 0.13 -0.05
CA ILE A 33 -14.69 1.56 -0.38
C ILE A 33 -15.21 1.76 -1.81
N ILE A 34 -15.72 2.96 -2.06
CA ILE A 34 -16.20 3.37 -3.38
C ILE A 34 -15.18 4.35 -3.97
N CYS A 35 -14.74 4.13 -5.21
CA CYS A 35 -13.83 5.05 -5.87
C CYS A 35 -14.54 6.39 -6.15
N PRO A 36 -14.05 7.53 -5.65
CA PRO A 36 -14.70 8.82 -5.87
C PRO A 36 -14.56 9.32 -7.32
N VAL A 37 -13.66 8.74 -8.13
CA VAL A 37 -13.40 9.12 -9.51
C VAL A 37 -14.29 8.36 -10.50
N CYS A 38 -14.29 7.02 -10.42
CA CYS A 38 -15.05 6.17 -11.35
C CYS A 38 -16.31 5.53 -10.76
N GLY A 39 -16.52 5.59 -9.44
CA GLY A 39 -17.70 5.01 -8.77
C GLY A 39 -17.61 3.50 -8.53
N GLU A 40 -16.52 2.84 -8.90
CA GLU A 40 -16.34 1.40 -8.71
C GLU A 40 -16.27 1.03 -7.22
N ASN A 41 -16.90 -0.09 -6.85
CA ASN A 41 -16.81 -0.66 -5.51
C ASN A 41 -15.65 -1.64 -5.43
N PHE A 42 -14.71 -1.43 -4.51
CA PHE A 42 -13.59 -2.34 -4.34
C PHE A 42 -13.16 -2.46 -2.88
N SER A 43 -12.41 -3.52 -2.59
CA SER A 43 -11.87 -3.78 -1.25
C SER A 43 -10.41 -3.36 -1.20
N VAL A 44 -10.03 -2.63 -0.15
CA VAL A 44 -8.63 -2.31 0.16
C VAL A 44 -8.21 -2.99 1.45
N LYS A 45 -6.95 -3.43 1.51
CA LYS A 45 -6.35 -3.90 2.75
C LYS A 45 -6.01 -2.71 3.64
N ALA A 46 -6.50 -2.75 4.87
CA ALA A 46 -6.18 -1.78 5.90
C ALA A 46 -5.65 -2.51 7.14
N VAL A 47 -4.73 -1.85 7.85
CA VAL A 47 -4.20 -2.34 9.12
C VAL A 47 -5.22 -2.13 10.22
N LYS A 48 -5.52 -3.18 11.01
CA LYS A 48 -6.38 -3.10 12.19
C LYS A 48 -5.79 -2.13 13.21
N THR A 49 -6.62 -1.31 13.84
CA THR A 49 -6.16 -0.32 14.83
C THR A 49 -5.37 -0.95 16.00
N SER A 50 -5.77 -2.15 16.43
CA SER A 50 -5.05 -2.91 17.47
C SER A 50 -3.66 -3.40 17.06
N SER A 51 -3.37 -3.41 15.75
CA SER A 51 -2.09 -3.89 15.20
C SER A 51 -1.02 -2.80 15.10
N TYR A 52 -1.34 -1.53 15.40
CA TYR A 52 -0.37 -0.42 15.45
C TYR A 52 0.50 -0.51 16.72
N ARG A 53 1.31 -1.57 16.82
CA ARG A 53 2.24 -1.77 17.93
C ARG A 53 3.63 -1.26 17.55
N THR A 54 4.04 -0.17 18.18
CA THR A 54 5.39 0.40 18.00
C THR A 54 6.41 -0.47 18.73
N LYS A 55 7.44 -0.91 18.01
CA LYS A 55 8.61 -1.60 18.55
C LYS A 55 9.66 -0.63 19.07
N GLY A 56 9.81 0.50 18.38
CA GLY A 56 10.77 1.54 18.72
C GLY A 56 10.69 2.71 17.76
N LYS A 57 11.48 3.74 18.05
CA LYS A 57 11.59 4.94 17.22
C LYS A 57 13.07 5.25 17.04
N ASP A 58 13.49 5.43 15.79
CA ASP A 58 14.85 5.81 15.45
C ASP A 58 15.07 7.31 15.72
N SER A 59 16.33 7.75 15.61
CA SER A 59 16.74 9.14 15.89
C SER A 59 16.14 10.16 14.91
N ASP A 60 15.81 9.72 13.70
CA ASP A 60 15.15 10.49 12.63
C ASP A 60 13.61 10.47 12.74
N PHE A 61 13.07 10.00 13.88
CA PHE A 61 11.65 9.78 14.14
C PHE A 61 11.00 8.66 13.31
N PHE A 62 11.78 7.83 12.61
CA PHE A 62 11.23 6.66 11.94
C PHE A 62 10.67 5.65 12.96
N ILE A 63 9.37 5.36 12.86
CA ILE A 63 8.69 4.41 13.73
C ILE A 63 8.84 3.00 13.17
N ARG A 64 9.43 2.10 13.98
CA ARG A 64 9.49 0.66 13.70
C ARG A 64 8.29 -0.02 14.32
N TYR A 65 7.56 -0.81 13.54
CA TYR A 65 6.39 -1.57 13.99
C TYR A 65 6.76 -3.02 14.26
N ASP A 66 6.08 -3.64 15.23
CA ASP A 66 6.37 -5.01 15.68
C ASP A 66 5.55 -6.07 14.94
N LEU A 67 4.29 -5.75 14.61
CA LEU A 67 3.32 -6.73 14.09
C LEU A 67 3.14 -6.65 12.57
N VAL A 68 2.85 -5.45 12.06
CA VAL A 68 2.70 -5.18 10.63
C VAL A 68 3.14 -3.75 10.38
N ASN A 69 3.78 -3.49 9.24
CA ASN A 69 4.20 -2.15 8.87
C ASN A 69 3.04 -1.39 8.18
N PRO A 70 2.45 -0.36 8.81
CA PRO A 70 1.35 0.38 8.23
C PRO A 70 1.73 1.13 6.96
N TYR A 71 3.00 1.49 6.81
CA TYR A 71 3.48 2.23 5.63
C TYR A 71 3.20 1.48 4.32
N PHE A 72 3.12 0.14 4.34
CA PHE A 72 2.81 -0.62 3.12
C PHE A 72 1.36 -0.46 2.66
N TYR A 73 0.45 -0.05 3.55
CA TYR A 73 -1.00 -0.02 3.35
C TYR A 73 -1.60 1.39 3.38
N ASP A 74 -0.78 2.43 3.51
CA ASP A 74 -1.24 3.82 3.61
C ASP A 74 -1.76 4.37 2.27
N VAL A 75 -1.35 3.80 1.14
CA VAL A 75 -1.84 4.20 -0.19
C VAL A 75 -2.98 3.30 -0.64
N TRP A 76 -4.11 3.91 -0.97
CA TRP A 76 -5.22 3.24 -1.62
C TRP A 76 -5.18 3.47 -3.13
N LEU A 77 -5.37 2.39 -3.88
CA LEU A 77 -5.33 2.37 -5.33
C LEU A 77 -6.61 1.75 -5.88
N CYS A 78 -7.28 2.46 -6.79
CA CYS A 78 -8.37 1.92 -7.58
C CYS A 78 -7.82 1.21 -8.83
N ASN A 79 -8.02 -0.10 -8.91
CA ASN A 79 -7.55 -0.90 -10.05
C ASN A 79 -8.29 -0.59 -11.37
N SER A 80 -9.50 -0.02 -11.33
CA SER A 80 -10.28 0.28 -12.52
C SER A 80 -9.86 1.58 -13.23
N CYS A 81 -9.51 2.63 -12.47
CA CYS A 81 -9.17 3.94 -13.05
C CYS A 81 -7.74 4.42 -12.76
N GLY A 82 -6.97 3.72 -11.93
CA GLY A 82 -5.60 4.12 -11.59
C GLY A 82 -5.51 5.28 -10.60
N TYR A 83 -6.64 5.70 -10.03
CA TYR A 83 -6.63 6.69 -8.95
C TYR A 83 -5.93 6.11 -7.72
N ALA A 84 -4.84 6.74 -7.33
CA ALA A 84 -4.08 6.41 -6.14
C ALA A 84 -3.93 7.63 -5.25
N ALA A 85 -4.17 7.47 -3.95
CA ALA A 85 -3.95 8.51 -2.97
C ALA A 85 -3.69 7.91 -1.58
N MET A 86 -3.15 8.72 -0.68
CA MET A 86 -3.07 8.35 0.74
C MET A 86 -4.47 8.12 1.30
N LYS A 87 -4.61 7.16 2.21
CA LYS A 87 -5.85 6.83 2.92
C LYS A 87 -6.58 8.06 3.47
N ALA A 88 -5.84 9.04 4.00
CA ALA A 88 -6.41 10.26 4.59
C ALA A 88 -6.99 11.25 3.55
N ASP A 89 -6.57 11.15 2.30
CA ASP A 89 -6.90 12.05 1.20
C ASP A 89 -7.77 11.39 0.12
N PHE A 90 -7.86 10.05 0.10
CA PHE A 90 -8.51 9.29 -0.96
C PHE A 90 -9.96 9.74 -1.22
N GLU A 91 -10.75 10.00 -0.17
CA GLU A 91 -12.13 10.47 -0.31
C GLU A 91 -12.22 12.00 -0.53
N LYS A 92 -11.13 12.74 -0.27
CA LYS A 92 -11.09 14.22 -0.28
C LYS A 92 -10.64 14.77 -1.63
N ILE A 93 -11.38 14.44 -2.68
CA ILE A 93 -11.09 14.89 -4.04
C ILE A 93 -12.18 15.81 -4.61
N LYS A 94 -11.77 16.93 -5.21
CA LYS A 94 -12.68 17.90 -5.84
C LYS A 94 -13.11 17.45 -7.23
N SER A 95 -14.24 17.96 -7.74
CA SER A 95 -14.77 17.61 -9.07
C SER A 95 -13.73 17.79 -10.19
N PHE A 96 -13.10 18.97 -10.28
CA PHE A 96 -12.10 19.24 -11.33
C PHE A 96 -10.90 18.28 -11.29
N GLN A 97 -10.50 17.83 -10.09
CA GLN A 97 -9.38 16.90 -9.92
C GLN A 97 -9.74 15.51 -10.45
N LYS A 98 -11.00 15.08 -10.30
CA LYS A 98 -11.49 13.82 -10.87
C LYS A 98 -11.36 13.82 -12.39
N ASP A 99 -11.68 14.95 -13.03
CA ASP A 99 -11.59 15.11 -14.48
C ASP A 99 -10.13 15.05 -14.96
N LEU A 100 -9.22 15.72 -14.24
CA LEU A 100 -7.78 15.68 -14.52
C LEU A 100 -7.20 14.26 -14.44
N ILE A 101 -7.61 13.46 -13.44
CA ILE A 101 -7.20 12.05 -13.33
C ILE A 101 -7.74 11.24 -14.51
N LYS A 102 -9.02 11.41 -14.85
CA LYS A 102 -9.63 10.67 -15.96
C LYS A 102 -8.91 10.92 -17.28
N GLN A 103 -8.52 12.17 -17.52
CA GLN A 103 -7.82 12.57 -18.75
C GLN A 103 -6.38 12.06 -18.78
N ASN A 104 -5.61 12.25 -17.70
CA ASN A 104 -4.17 12.02 -17.70
C ASN A 104 -3.73 10.62 -17.26
N ILE A 105 -4.50 9.99 -16.38
CA ILE A 105 -4.14 8.73 -15.72
C ILE A 105 -5.01 7.58 -16.23
N SER A 106 -6.34 7.70 -16.09
CA SER A 106 -7.25 6.60 -16.45
C SER A 106 -7.12 6.18 -17.90
N SER A 107 -6.82 7.11 -18.81
CA SER A 107 -6.61 6.85 -20.24
C SER A 107 -5.41 5.93 -20.54
N LYS A 108 -4.40 5.93 -19.67
CA LYS A 108 -3.16 5.15 -19.81
C LYS A 108 -3.09 3.99 -18.81
N TRP A 109 -4.06 3.92 -17.89
CA TRP A 109 -4.04 2.96 -16.81
C TRP A 109 -4.37 1.55 -17.32
N LYS A 110 -3.62 0.58 -16.82
CA LYS A 110 -3.91 -0.84 -16.95
C LYS A 110 -4.00 -1.42 -15.55
N GLY A 111 -5.10 -2.12 -15.27
CA GLY A 111 -5.33 -2.75 -13.97
C GLY A 111 -4.17 -3.67 -13.58
N ARG A 112 -3.83 -3.67 -12.29
CA ARG A 112 -2.75 -4.48 -11.71
C ARG A 112 -3.30 -5.34 -10.59
N VAL A 113 -2.74 -6.53 -10.44
CA VAL A 113 -2.99 -7.43 -9.31
C VAL A 113 -1.71 -7.48 -8.49
N TYR A 114 -1.84 -7.29 -7.18
CA TYR A 114 -0.73 -7.33 -6.25
C TYR A 114 -0.86 -8.58 -5.38
N SER A 115 0.25 -9.25 -5.12
CA SER A 115 0.34 -10.29 -4.10
C SER A 115 0.15 -9.67 -2.71
N GLU A 116 -0.34 -10.48 -1.78
CA GLU A 116 -0.52 -10.10 -0.38
C GLU A 116 0.28 -11.06 0.51
N PRO A 117 0.92 -10.58 1.58
CA PRO A 117 1.06 -9.19 2.03
C PRO A 117 1.89 -8.34 1.05
N PHE A 118 1.86 -7.02 1.22
CA PHE A 118 2.56 -6.13 0.31
C PHE A 118 4.05 -6.09 0.64
N ASP A 119 4.85 -6.46 -0.35
CA ASP A 119 6.30 -6.26 -0.29
C ASP A 119 6.68 -4.78 -0.35
N VAL A 120 7.91 -4.49 0.07
CA VAL A 120 8.51 -3.15 -0.01
C VAL A 120 8.43 -2.58 -1.44
N SER A 121 8.69 -3.40 -2.45
CA SER A 121 8.61 -3.00 -3.86
C SER A 121 7.20 -2.55 -4.26
N THR A 122 6.19 -3.34 -3.87
CA THR A 122 4.78 -3.05 -4.08
C THR A 122 4.35 -1.75 -3.38
N ALA A 123 4.80 -1.56 -2.13
CA ALA A 123 4.55 -0.33 -1.41
C ALA A 123 5.14 0.87 -2.16
N ILE A 124 6.44 0.82 -2.51
CA ILE A 124 7.14 1.88 -3.25
C ILE A 124 6.42 2.22 -4.56
N GLU A 125 5.99 1.21 -5.32
CA GLU A 125 5.24 1.40 -6.56
C GLU A 125 3.95 2.19 -6.32
N ARG A 126 3.17 1.81 -5.29
CA ARG A 126 1.94 2.51 -4.94
C ARG A 126 2.18 3.94 -4.50
N TYR A 127 3.22 4.21 -3.72
CA TYR A 127 3.61 5.59 -3.38
C TYR A 127 3.95 6.42 -4.62
N LYS A 128 4.68 5.84 -5.58
CA LYS A 128 4.97 6.51 -6.85
C LYS A 128 3.68 6.83 -7.62
N LEU A 129 2.72 5.91 -7.65
CA LEU A 129 1.42 6.15 -8.28
C LEU A 129 0.63 7.25 -7.57
N SER A 130 0.63 7.26 -6.23
CA SER A 130 -0.01 8.32 -5.44
C SER A 130 0.60 9.68 -5.72
N LEU A 131 1.93 9.77 -5.77
CA LEU A 131 2.64 11.01 -6.05
C LEU A 131 2.31 11.53 -7.46
N LEU A 132 2.29 10.63 -8.45
CA LEU A 132 1.89 10.97 -9.82
C LEU A 132 0.45 11.49 -9.89
N ASN A 133 -0.47 10.87 -9.14
CA ASN A 133 -1.84 11.34 -9.01
C ASN A 133 -1.89 12.75 -8.40
N TYR A 134 -1.16 13.01 -7.31
CA TYR A 134 -1.09 14.36 -6.71
C TYR A 134 -0.48 15.41 -7.62
N TYR A 135 0.47 15.02 -8.48
CA TYR A 135 1.04 15.89 -9.50
C TYR A 135 -0.05 16.35 -10.48
N TYR A 136 -0.78 15.42 -11.11
CA TYR A 136 -1.84 15.75 -12.08
C TYR A 136 -3.06 16.43 -11.46
N MET A 137 -3.37 16.16 -10.18
CA MET A 137 -4.45 16.84 -9.46
C MET A 137 -4.12 18.28 -9.03
N GLU A 138 -2.92 18.78 -9.36
CA GLU A 138 -2.42 20.09 -8.91
C GLU A 138 -2.54 20.29 -7.39
N SER A 139 -2.34 19.20 -6.63
CA SER A 139 -2.46 19.27 -5.17
C SER A 139 -1.38 20.17 -4.55
N PRO A 140 -1.61 20.75 -3.37
CA PRO A 140 -0.60 21.52 -2.66
C PRO A 140 0.69 20.72 -2.47
N ALA A 141 1.84 21.41 -2.43
CA ALA A 141 3.14 20.76 -2.26
C ALA A 141 3.21 19.87 -1.02
N SER A 142 2.50 20.23 0.06
CA SER A 142 2.42 19.44 1.29
C SER A 142 1.82 18.04 1.10
N LYS A 143 1.03 17.82 0.05
CA LYS A 143 0.47 16.50 -0.30
C LYS A 143 1.35 15.71 -1.27
N LYS A 144 2.37 16.37 -1.85
CA LYS A 144 3.30 15.82 -2.84
C LYS A 144 4.65 15.42 -2.22
N GLN A 145 4.72 15.37 -0.88
CA GLN A 145 5.90 14.98 -0.11
C GLN A 145 5.82 13.50 0.28
#